data_AF-A0A1C7MMP6-F1
#
_entry.id   AF-A0A1C7MMP6-F1
#
_cell.length_a   1.000
_cell.length_b   1.000
_cell.length_c   1.000
_cell.angle_alpha   90.00
_cell.angle_beta   90.00
_cell.angle_gamma   90.00
#
_symmetry.space_group_name_H-M   'P 1'
#
loop_
_entity.id
_entity.type
_entity.pdbx_description
1 polymer ?
#
loop_
_entity_poly.entity_id
_entity_poly.type
_entity_poly.pdbx_seq_one_letter_code
_entity_poly.pdbx_strand_id
1 'polypeptide(L)'
;MARLITTGTFDYDCFSDAALEHLCTFRTSREAVSEVLKLANKDNTGFKLEAKFLHYFNEEKNAKCPWKELDKEDASLHEDPYGSLGCCNKGGRDPDWYGGQVNFSAKLLYSEIPGEQFKMALERPTLGASNRFTRRYGSRRFIRVRFDKSDMLYKHGSNALEYFKHPFIICGRVFRAFYFKEHVTLIDTNEQFEAGRILAAEPGKNLFLDILAFHNPLELNKGQASSVS
;
A
#
# COMPACT_ATOMS: atom_id res chain seq x y z
N MET A 1 -7.54 -7.92 3.70
CA MET A 1 -8.53 -7.67 4.75
C MET A 1 -8.91 -6.19 4.87
N ALA A 2 -7.99 -5.28 5.21
CA ALA A 2 -8.30 -3.84 5.38
C ALA A 2 -9.16 -3.23 4.26
N ARG A 3 -8.88 -3.56 2.99
CA ARG A 3 -9.74 -3.18 1.85
C ARG A 3 -11.22 -3.49 2.06
N LEU A 4 -11.52 -4.75 2.39
CA LEU A 4 -12.89 -5.26 2.54
C LEU A 4 -13.68 -4.52 3.63
N ILE A 5 -12.97 -4.10 4.68
CA ILE A 5 -13.54 -3.35 5.79
C ILE A 5 -13.77 -1.90 5.36
N THR A 6 -12.77 -1.26 4.74
CA THR A 6 -12.89 0.14 4.29
C THR A 6 -13.97 0.33 3.22
N THR A 7 -14.22 -0.69 2.38
CA THR A 7 -15.29 -0.68 1.37
C THR A 7 -16.66 -1.05 1.93
N GLY A 8 -16.79 -1.30 3.24
CA GLY A 8 -18.05 -1.68 3.88
C GLY A 8 -18.57 -3.06 3.47
N THR A 9 -17.71 -3.91 2.89
CA THR A 9 -18.11 -5.26 2.48
C THR A 9 -18.18 -6.21 3.67
N PHE A 10 -17.39 -5.94 4.71
CA PHE A 10 -17.38 -6.67 5.97
C PHE A 10 -17.19 -5.68 7.12
N ASP A 11 -17.79 -5.98 8.27
CA ASP A 11 -17.53 -5.23 9.50
C ASP A 11 -16.25 -5.74 10.19
N TYR A 12 -15.68 -4.96 11.10
CA TYR A 12 -14.55 -5.38 11.93
C TYR A 12 -14.90 -6.63 12.75
N ASP A 13 -16.14 -6.71 13.23
CA ASP A 13 -16.65 -7.83 14.03
C ASP A 13 -16.76 -9.15 13.25
N CYS A 14 -16.66 -9.12 11.91
CA CYS A 14 -16.68 -10.33 11.10
C CYS A 14 -15.38 -11.17 11.22
N PHE A 15 -14.33 -10.63 11.83
CA PHE A 15 -13.03 -11.30 11.94
C PHE A 15 -12.62 -11.44 13.41
N SER A 16 -12.72 -12.66 13.95
CA SER A 16 -12.23 -12.96 15.30
C SER A 16 -10.70 -12.87 15.37
N ASP A 17 -10.16 -12.53 16.55
CA ASP A 17 -8.71 -12.48 16.80
C ASP A 17 -7.99 -13.79 16.42
N ALA A 18 -8.59 -14.95 16.68
CA ALA A 18 -8.04 -16.24 16.28
C ALA A 18 -7.90 -16.40 14.74
N ALA A 19 -8.80 -15.78 13.97
CA ALA A 19 -8.73 -15.79 12.50
C ALA A 19 -7.64 -14.83 12.00
N LEU A 20 -7.42 -13.71 12.70
CA LEU A 20 -6.31 -12.79 12.43
C LEU A 20 -4.96 -13.45 12.71
N GLU A 21 -4.82 -14.14 13.85
CA GLU A 21 -3.61 -14.90 14.18
C GLU A 21 -3.34 -16.00 13.16
N HIS A 22 -4.38 -16.73 12.72
CA HIS A 22 -4.25 -17.73 11.66
C HIS A 22 -3.74 -17.12 10.34
N LEU A 23 -4.23 -15.93 9.96
CA LEU A 23 -3.76 -15.24 8.76
C LEU A 23 -2.30 -14.78 8.86
N CYS A 24 -1.80 -14.48 10.06
CA CYS A 24 -0.40 -14.15 10.30
C CYS A 24 0.55 -15.35 10.15
N THR A 25 0.03 -16.60 10.18
CA THR A 25 0.87 -17.80 10.01
C THR A 25 1.31 -18.04 8.55
N PHE A 26 0.66 -17.41 7.58
CA PHE A 26 1.02 -17.56 6.16
C PHE A 26 2.31 -16.81 5.83
N ARG A 27 3.20 -17.47 5.09
CA ARG A 27 4.49 -16.90 4.68
C ARG A 27 4.39 -15.97 3.48
N THR A 28 3.31 -16.07 2.70
CA THR A 28 3.14 -15.30 1.47
C THR A 28 1.82 -14.53 1.46
N SER A 29 1.84 -13.34 0.87
CA SER A 29 0.66 -12.50 0.72
C SER A 29 -0.39 -13.18 -0.16
N ARG A 30 0.06 -13.95 -1.16
CA ARG A 30 -0.83 -14.71 -2.04
C ARG A 30 -1.68 -15.74 -1.29
N GLU A 31 -1.08 -16.53 -0.41
CA GLU A 31 -1.78 -17.54 0.38
C GLU A 31 -2.77 -16.89 1.34
N ALA A 32 -2.32 -15.87 2.08
CA ALA A 32 -3.16 -15.12 3.02
C ALA A 32 -4.40 -14.51 2.34
N VAL A 33 -4.26 -13.95 1.13
CA VAL A 33 -5.40 -13.37 0.40
C VAL A 33 -6.41 -14.43 -0.03
N SER A 34 -5.94 -15.63 -0.40
CA SER A 34 -6.84 -16.72 -0.79
C SER A 34 -7.67 -17.20 0.41
N GLU A 35 -7.09 -17.22 1.60
CA GLU A 35 -7.77 -17.61 2.83
C GLU A 35 -8.70 -16.53 3.36
N VAL A 36 -8.33 -15.25 3.27
CA VAL A 36 -9.25 -14.14 3.59
C VAL A 36 -10.54 -14.24 2.77
N LEU A 37 -10.45 -14.63 1.50
CA LEU A 37 -11.62 -14.80 0.64
C LEU A 37 -12.48 -16.00 1.04
N LYS A 38 -11.87 -17.10 1.52
CA LYS A 38 -12.61 -18.27 2.03
C LYS A 38 -13.30 -17.98 3.35
N LEU A 39 -12.63 -17.24 4.24
CA LEU A 39 -13.21 -16.80 5.52
C LEU A 39 -14.34 -15.78 5.31
N ALA A 40 -14.21 -14.92 4.30
CA ALA A 40 -15.19 -13.91 3.92
C ALA A 40 -16.42 -14.51 3.20
N ASN A 41 -16.24 -15.52 2.36
CA ASN A 41 -17.33 -16.18 1.62
C ASN A 41 -17.86 -17.37 2.41
N LYS A 42 -18.69 -17.13 3.44
CA LYS A 42 -19.51 -18.20 4.03
C LYS A 42 -20.80 -18.48 3.26
N ASP A 43 -21.22 -17.62 2.33
CA ASP A 43 -22.42 -17.85 1.53
C ASP A 43 -22.24 -17.56 0.01
N ASN A 44 -22.72 -18.54 -0.76
CA ASN A 44 -23.32 -18.48 -2.08
C ASN A 44 -22.52 -18.68 -3.41
N THR A 45 -22.87 -19.81 -4.03
CA THR A 45 -23.39 -20.03 -5.40
C THR A 45 -22.51 -19.76 -6.62
N GLY A 46 -21.91 -20.85 -7.12
CA GLY A 46 -22.44 -21.54 -8.31
C GLY A 46 -22.77 -20.69 -9.55
N PHE A 47 -21.73 -20.25 -10.27
CA PHE A 47 -21.84 -19.93 -11.69
C PHE A 47 -20.89 -20.85 -12.47
N LYS A 48 -21.45 -21.75 -13.30
CA LYS A 48 -20.67 -22.58 -14.23
C LYS A 48 -20.37 -21.77 -15.50
N LEU A 49 -19.21 -21.14 -15.53
CA LEU A 49 -18.61 -20.65 -16.78
C LEU A 49 -18.04 -21.84 -17.57
N GLU A 50 -18.21 -21.86 -18.88
CA GLU A 50 -17.59 -22.87 -19.76
C GLU A 50 -16.07 -22.97 -19.53
N ALA A 51 -15.53 -24.19 -19.51
CA ALA A 51 -14.15 -24.47 -19.08
C ALA A 51 -13.08 -23.69 -19.87
N LYS A 52 -13.33 -23.40 -21.15
CA LYS A 52 -12.41 -22.65 -22.01
C LYS A 52 -12.38 -21.15 -21.67
N PHE A 53 -13.53 -20.55 -21.38
CA PHE A 53 -13.62 -19.18 -20.88
C PHE A 53 -13.04 -19.06 -19.46
N LEU A 54 -13.25 -20.08 -18.63
CA LEU A 54 -12.66 -20.14 -17.29
C LEU A 54 -11.13 -20.20 -17.34
N HIS A 55 -10.53 -20.93 -18.29
CA HIS A 55 -9.08 -20.98 -18.50
C HIS A 55 -8.50 -19.61 -18.83
N TYR A 56 -8.98 -18.96 -19.90
CA TYR A 56 -8.49 -17.63 -20.30
C TYR A 56 -8.72 -16.56 -19.22
N PHE A 57 -9.87 -16.60 -18.55
CA PHE A 57 -10.16 -15.70 -17.44
C PHE A 57 -9.21 -15.93 -16.25
N ASN A 58 -8.89 -17.18 -15.94
CA ASN A 58 -7.93 -17.51 -14.88
C ASN A 58 -6.50 -17.12 -15.25
N GLU A 59 -6.09 -17.28 -16.52
CA GLU A 59 -4.79 -16.82 -17.01
C GLU A 59 -4.66 -15.31 -16.93
N GLU A 60 -5.67 -14.56 -17.40
CA GLU A 60 -5.67 -13.10 -17.31
C GLU A 60 -5.66 -12.63 -15.85
N LYS A 61 -6.44 -13.29 -14.99
CA LYS A 61 -6.48 -13.00 -13.54
C LYS A 61 -5.16 -13.33 -12.85
N ASN A 62 -4.49 -14.41 -13.25
CA ASN A 62 -3.17 -14.79 -12.73
C ASN A 62 -2.08 -13.85 -13.23
N ALA A 63 -2.11 -13.43 -14.49
CA ALA A 63 -1.18 -12.48 -15.07
C ALA A 63 -1.30 -11.10 -14.41
N LYS A 64 -2.53 -10.70 -14.03
CA LYS A 64 -2.80 -9.44 -13.32
C LYS A 64 -2.72 -9.58 -11.80
N CYS A 65 -2.30 -10.72 -11.26
CA CYS A 65 -2.26 -10.95 -9.83
C CYS A 65 -1.08 -10.19 -9.19
N PRO A 66 -1.35 -9.13 -8.40
CA PRO A 66 -0.29 -8.29 -7.84
C PRO A 66 0.53 -9.03 -6.75
N TRP A 67 -0.06 -10.04 -6.12
CA TRP A 67 0.51 -10.70 -4.96
C TRP A 67 1.74 -11.55 -5.29
N LYS A 68 1.77 -12.19 -6.46
CA LYS A 68 2.93 -12.97 -6.91
C LYS A 68 4.15 -12.07 -7.10
N GLU A 69 3.94 -10.89 -7.68
CA GLU A 69 5.00 -9.89 -7.87
C GLU A 69 5.43 -9.29 -6.53
N LEU A 70 4.48 -9.01 -5.63
CA LEU A 70 4.77 -8.51 -4.30
C LEU A 70 5.62 -9.50 -3.47
N ASP A 71 5.27 -10.78 -3.49
CA ASP A 71 6.01 -11.81 -2.76
C ASP A 71 7.44 -11.97 -3.33
N LYS A 72 7.60 -11.86 -4.65
CA LYS A 72 8.91 -11.86 -5.31
C LYS A 72 9.74 -10.63 -4.94
N GLU A 73 9.11 -9.46 -4.90
CA GLU A 73 9.74 -8.21 -4.49
C GLU A 73 10.18 -8.24 -3.02
N ASP A 74 9.33 -8.71 -2.11
CA ASP A 74 9.65 -8.82 -0.69
C ASP A 74 10.80 -9.81 -0.45
N ALA A 75 10.82 -10.96 -1.14
CA ALA A 75 11.94 -11.91 -1.07
C ALA A 75 13.26 -11.30 -1.59
N SER A 76 13.20 -10.60 -2.73
CA SER A 76 14.37 -9.96 -3.34
C SER A 76 14.97 -8.88 -2.44
N LEU A 77 14.12 -8.05 -1.82
CA LEU A 77 14.53 -6.96 -0.92
C LEU A 77 14.98 -7.46 0.46
N HIS A 78 14.49 -8.63 0.89
CA HIS A 78 14.95 -9.28 2.11
C HIS A 78 16.39 -9.78 1.97
N GLU A 79 16.73 -10.38 0.82
CA GLU A 79 18.08 -10.86 0.53
C GLU A 79 19.07 -9.73 0.20
N ASP A 80 18.63 -8.75 -0.60
CA ASP A 80 19.45 -7.60 -1.00
C ASP A 80 18.61 -6.32 -0.98
N PRO A 81 18.97 -5.29 -0.19
CA PRO A 81 18.28 -3.99 -0.19
C PRO A 81 18.18 -3.33 -1.58
N TYR A 82 19.01 -3.72 -2.56
CA TYR A 82 19.01 -3.22 -3.94
C TYR A 82 18.45 -4.22 -4.95
N GLY A 83 17.98 -5.37 -4.48
CA GLY A 83 17.61 -6.53 -5.30
C GLY A 83 16.51 -6.28 -6.33
N SER A 84 15.72 -5.23 -6.15
CA SER A 84 14.60 -4.86 -7.01
C SER A 84 14.94 -3.78 -8.05
N LEU A 85 16.20 -3.30 -8.12
CA LEU A 85 16.63 -2.29 -9.09
C LEU A 85 16.81 -2.83 -10.53
N GLY A 86 16.92 -4.15 -10.70
CA GLY A 86 17.25 -4.81 -11.96
C GLY A 86 18.75 -4.90 -12.21
N CYS A 87 19.16 -5.68 -13.21
CA CYS A 87 20.57 -5.93 -13.58
C CYS A 87 21.44 -6.51 -12.45
N CYS A 88 20.84 -7.07 -11.40
CA CYS A 88 21.56 -7.72 -10.31
C CYS A 88 21.91 -9.16 -10.73
N ASN A 89 23.09 -9.37 -11.31
CA ASN A 89 23.61 -10.70 -11.65
C ASN A 89 23.98 -11.57 -10.41
N LYS A 90 23.72 -11.08 -9.20
CA LYS A 90 23.99 -11.82 -7.96
C LYS A 90 22.80 -12.71 -7.62
N GLY A 91 23.06 -14.01 -7.46
CA GLY A 91 22.08 -14.97 -6.93
C GLY A 91 21.16 -15.64 -7.93
N GLY A 92 21.51 -15.71 -9.22
CA GLY A 92 20.71 -16.44 -10.22
C GLY A 92 19.34 -15.82 -10.51
N ARG A 93 19.15 -14.53 -10.20
CA ARG A 93 17.93 -13.79 -10.51
C ARG A 93 17.87 -13.51 -12.01
N ASP A 94 16.64 -13.47 -12.50
CA ASP A 94 16.34 -13.08 -13.87
C ASP A 94 16.92 -11.68 -14.15
N PRO A 95 17.91 -11.55 -15.05
CA PRO A 95 18.61 -10.29 -15.29
C PRO A 95 17.67 -9.20 -15.85
N ASP A 96 16.56 -9.60 -16.47
CA ASP A 96 15.57 -8.69 -17.06
C ASP A 96 14.47 -8.28 -16.06
N TRP A 97 14.46 -8.87 -14.86
CA TRP A 97 13.45 -8.57 -13.86
C TRP A 97 13.83 -7.38 -12.98
N TYR A 98 12.84 -6.52 -12.70
CA TYR A 98 12.90 -5.43 -11.75
C TYR A 98 11.60 -5.35 -10.95
N GLY A 99 11.71 -4.94 -9.69
CA GLY A 99 10.55 -4.84 -8.79
C GLY A 99 9.81 -3.51 -8.90
N GLY A 100 9.02 -3.20 -7.86
CA GLY A 100 8.34 -1.92 -7.74
C GLY A 100 7.09 -1.77 -8.59
N GLN A 101 6.56 -2.85 -9.17
CA GLN A 101 5.45 -2.83 -10.13
C GLN A 101 4.06 -2.90 -9.46
N VAL A 102 3.99 -3.18 -8.16
CA VAL A 102 2.71 -3.28 -7.44
C VAL A 102 2.27 -1.88 -7.00
N ASN A 103 1.06 -1.49 -7.37
CA ASN A 103 0.49 -0.20 -6.98
C ASN A 103 -0.59 -0.41 -5.91
N PHE A 104 -0.34 0.13 -4.72
CA PHE A 104 -1.37 0.29 -3.69
C PHE A 104 -2.03 1.66 -3.86
N SER A 105 -3.34 1.67 -4.04
CA SER A 105 -4.13 2.88 -4.21
C SER A 105 -5.25 2.94 -3.18
N ALA A 106 -5.64 4.15 -2.83
CA ALA A 106 -6.79 4.45 -1.99
C ALA A 106 -7.57 5.63 -2.59
N LYS A 107 -8.84 5.75 -2.24
CA LYS A 107 -9.68 6.91 -2.53
C LYS A 107 -10.03 7.62 -1.24
N LEU A 108 -9.91 8.94 -1.24
CA LEU A 108 -10.50 9.75 -0.20
C LEU A 108 -11.94 10.08 -0.58
N LEU A 109 -12.85 9.78 0.33
CA LEU A 109 -14.29 10.02 0.21
C LEU A 109 -14.70 11.01 1.29
N TYR A 110 -15.71 11.82 1.01
CA TYR A 110 -16.37 12.61 2.04
C TYR A 110 -17.18 11.68 2.95
N SER A 111 -17.12 11.88 4.26
CA SER A 111 -17.95 11.11 5.18
C SER A 111 -19.22 11.89 5.47
N GLU A 112 -20.37 11.22 5.35
CA GLU A 112 -21.68 11.78 5.69
C GLU A 112 -21.96 11.71 7.20
N ILE A 113 -21.02 11.13 7.97
CA ILE A 113 -21.14 10.93 9.41
C ILE A 113 -20.84 12.25 10.14
N PRO A 114 -21.74 12.75 11.01
CA PRO A 114 -21.50 13.96 11.78
C PRO A 114 -20.20 13.86 12.60
N GLY A 115 -19.25 14.76 12.35
CA GLY A 115 -17.96 14.82 13.05
C GLY A 115 -16.80 14.09 12.35
N GLU A 116 -17.07 13.24 11.35
CA GLU A 116 -16.04 12.67 10.48
C GLU A 116 -16.15 13.34 9.11
N GLN A 117 -15.11 14.03 8.67
CA GLN A 117 -15.18 14.78 7.41
C GLN A 117 -14.71 13.96 6.21
N PHE A 118 -13.81 13.00 6.44
CA PHE A 118 -13.20 12.23 5.36
C PHE A 118 -13.01 10.77 5.76
N LYS A 119 -13.22 9.88 4.79
CA LYS A 119 -12.98 8.44 4.89
C LYS A 119 -12.02 7.98 3.81
N MET A 120 -11.05 7.16 4.18
CA MET A 120 -10.13 6.53 3.22
C MET A 120 -10.62 5.13 2.85
N ALA A 121 -10.90 4.91 1.57
CA ALA A 121 -11.27 3.62 1.01
C ALA A 121 -10.09 3.01 0.25
N LEU A 122 -9.56 1.89 0.72
CA LEU A 122 -8.46 1.21 0.02
C LEU A 122 -8.99 0.54 -1.26
N GLU A 123 -8.24 0.63 -2.34
CA GLU A 123 -8.56 -0.05 -3.61
C GLU A 123 -7.89 -1.43 -3.68
N ARG A 124 -8.25 -2.22 -4.70
CA ARG A 124 -7.51 -3.46 -4.98
C ARG A 124 -6.11 -3.09 -5.49
N PRO A 125 -5.04 -3.72 -4.98
CA PRO A 125 -3.73 -3.54 -5.56
C PRO A 125 -3.73 -3.98 -7.02
N THR A 126 -2.97 -3.29 -7.85
CA THR A 126 -2.86 -3.57 -9.29
C THR A 126 -1.41 -3.60 -9.70
N LEU A 127 -1.08 -4.39 -10.72
CA LEU A 127 0.19 -4.23 -11.41
C LEU A 127 0.19 -2.95 -12.24
N GLY A 128 1.32 -2.28 -12.32
CA GLY A 128 1.51 -1.12 -13.17
C GLY A 128 2.97 -0.71 -13.29
N ALA A 129 3.20 0.52 -13.71
CA ALA A 129 4.55 1.02 -13.94
C ALA A 129 5.34 1.12 -12.62
N SER A 130 6.56 0.59 -12.64
CA SER A 130 7.51 0.76 -11.55
C SER A 130 8.09 2.18 -11.52
N ASN A 131 8.52 2.64 -10.36
CA ASN A 131 9.27 3.89 -10.22
C ASN A 131 10.55 3.67 -9.38
N ARG A 132 11.45 4.65 -9.39
CA ARG A 132 12.74 4.56 -8.67
C ARG A 132 12.58 4.32 -7.17
N PHE A 133 11.51 4.81 -6.55
CA PHE A 133 11.27 4.65 -5.12
C PHE A 133 10.74 3.25 -4.79
N THR A 134 9.75 2.78 -5.55
CA THR A 134 9.19 1.44 -5.34
C THR A 134 10.21 0.36 -5.63
N ARG A 135 11.06 0.52 -6.66
CA ARG A 135 12.20 -0.40 -6.89
C ARG A 135 13.23 -0.41 -5.76
N ARG A 136 13.46 0.74 -5.12
CA ARG A 136 14.49 0.89 -4.08
C ARG A 136 14.03 0.42 -2.71
N TYR A 137 12.79 0.71 -2.34
CA TYR A 137 12.27 0.53 -0.97
C TYR A 137 11.13 -0.48 -0.86
N GLY A 138 10.61 -0.95 -2.00
CA GLY A 138 9.50 -1.88 -2.07
C GLY A 138 8.16 -1.19 -2.30
N SER A 139 7.35 -1.74 -3.19
CA SER A 139 5.98 -1.29 -3.48
C SER A 139 5.09 -1.17 -2.25
N ARG A 140 5.24 -2.10 -1.28
CA ARG A 140 4.42 -2.16 -0.04
C ARG A 140 4.49 -0.88 0.80
N ARG A 141 5.56 -0.09 0.64
CA ARG A 141 5.80 1.11 1.44
C ARG A 141 5.12 2.36 0.90
N PHE A 142 4.42 2.28 -0.24
CA PHE A 142 3.83 3.44 -0.90
C PHE A 142 2.34 3.22 -1.15
N ILE A 143 1.52 4.19 -0.76
CA ILE A 143 0.08 4.20 -1.06
C ILE A 143 -0.27 5.51 -1.75
N ARG A 144 -0.94 5.42 -2.90
CA ARG A 144 -1.43 6.59 -3.64
C ARG A 144 -2.88 6.85 -3.29
N VAL A 145 -3.15 7.98 -2.65
CA VAL A 145 -4.50 8.43 -2.30
C VAL A 145 -5.01 9.37 -3.37
N ARG A 146 -6.02 8.90 -4.12
CA ARG A 146 -6.75 9.66 -5.13
C ARG A 146 -7.91 10.39 -4.48
N PHE A 147 -8.24 11.56 -4.99
CA PHE A 147 -9.38 12.37 -4.56
C PHE A 147 -9.86 13.20 -5.74
N ASP A 148 -11.11 13.65 -5.68
CA ASP A 148 -11.62 14.62 -6.65
C ASP A 148 -11.03 16.00 -6.31
N LYS A 149 -10.21 16.56 -7.19
CA LYS A 149 -9.56 17.86 -6.96
C LYS A 149 -10.57 18.97 -6.68
N SER A 150 -11.74 18.91 -7.30
CA SER A 150 -12.73 19.98 -7.18
C SER A 150 -13.33 20.03 -5.77
N ASP A 151 -13.63 18.86 -5.21
CA ASP A 151 -14.14 18.74 -3.84
C ASP A 151 -13.05 19.02 -2.80
N MET A 152 -11.84 18.52 -3.05
CA MET A 152 -10.78 18.53 -2.06
C MET A 152 -10.10 19.91 -1.93
N LEU A 153 -9.80 20.58 -3.05
CA LEU A 153 -9.10 21.87 -3.03
C LEU A 153 -10.03 23.07 -2.90
N TYR A 154 -11.19 23.07 -3.55
CA TYR A 154 -12.07 24.24 -3.57
C TYR A 154 -13.11 24.25 -2.46
N LYS A 155 -13.61 23.08 -2.01
CA LYS A 155 -14.65 23.02 -0.96
C LYS A 155 -14.11 22.78 0.43
N HIS A 156 -13.01 22.01 0.56
CA HIS A 156 -12.52 21.55 1.87
C HIS A 156 -11.00 21.65 2.06
N GLY A 157 -10.31 22.52 1.32
CA GLY A 157 -8.84 22.54 1.22
C GLY A 157 -8.08 22.60 2.55
N SER A 158 -8.53 23.41 3.51
CA SER A 158 -7.92 23.48 4.85
C SER A 158 -8.07 22.17 5.63
N ASN A 159 -9.26 21.59 5.61
CA ASN A 159 -9.59 20.40 6.38
C ASN A 159 -8.93 19.15 5.80
N ALA A 160 -8.82 19.12 4.48
CA ALA A 160 -8.07 18.15 3.71
C ALA A 160 -6.59 18.11 4.11
N LEU A 161 -5.96 19.29 4.21
CA LEU A 161 -4.57 19.40 4.62
C LEU A 161 -4.40 18.92 6.07
N GLU A 162 -5.29 19.31 6.98
CA GLU A 162 -5.29 18.83 8.36
C GLU A 162 -5.44 17.31 8.45
N TYR A 163 -6.33 16.72 7.66
CA TYR A 163 -6.51 15.27 7.59
C TYR A 163 -5.21 14.54 7.22
N PHE A 164 -4.48 15.03 6.21
CA PHE A 164 -3.22 14.41 5.78
C PHE A 164 -2.02 14.70 6.69
N LYS A 165 -2.11 15.66 7.63
CA LYS A 165 -1.10 15.83 8.69
C LYS A 165 -1.12 14.68 9.70
N HIS A 166 -2.25 13.97 9.80
CA HIS A 166 -2.40 12.87 10.74
C HIS A 166 -1.74 11.60 10.18
N PRO A 167 -1.17 10.74 11.04
CA PRO A 167 -0.68 9.43 10.64
C PRO A 167 -1.85 8.47 10.32
N PHE A 168 -1.65 7.63 9.31
CA PHE A 168 -2.61 6.61 8.89
C PHE A 168 -2.13 5.22 9.29
N ILE A 169 -2.91 4.51 10.10
CA ILE A 169 -2.57 3.14 10.50
C ILE A 169 -3.25 2.17 9.54
N ILE A 170 -2.46 1.51 8.69
CA ILE A 170 -2.96 0.57 7.68
C ILE A 170 -2.24 -0.76 7.86
N CYS A 171 -3.00 -1.81 8.17
CA CYS A 171 -2.46 -3.16 8.41
C CYS A 171 -1.32 -3.17 9.45
N GLY A 172 -1.49 -2.41 10.55
CA GLY A 172 -0.51 -2.33 11.64
C GLY A 172 0.73 -1.49 11.36
N ARG A 173 0.79 -0.84 10.19
CA ARG A 173 1.89 0.05 9.80
C ARG A 173 1.45 1.50 9.80
N VAL A 174 2.38 2.39 10.12
CA VAL A 174 2.14 3.83 10.20
C VAL A 174 2.55 4.45 8.87
N PHE A 175 1.61 5.10 8.21
CA PHE A 175 1.80 5.80 6.96
C PHE A 175 1.67 7.31 7.15
N ARG A 176 2.55 8.09 6.52
CA ARG A 176 2.50 9.55 6.55
C ARG A 176 2.51 10.14 5.15
N ALA A 177 1.82 11.26 4.97
CA ALA A 177 1.84 11.98 3.71
C ALA A 177 3.25 12.53 3.43
N PHE A 178 3.76 12.25 2.23
CA PHE A 178 5.10 12.64 1.81
C PHE A 178 5.08 13.63 0.64
N TYR A 179 4.20 13.39 -0.33
CA TYR A 179 4.18 14.16 -1.57
C TYR A 179 2.76 14.40 -2.05
N PHE A 180 2.51 15.61 -2.56
CA PHE A 180 1.24 16.02 -3.14
C PHE A 180 1.47 16.57 -4.55
N LYS A 181 0.69 16.08 -5.52
CA LYS A 181 0.56 16.68 -6.86
C LYS A 181 -0.84 16.48 -7.42
N GLU A 182 -1.08 15.33 -8.05
CA GLU A 182 -2.41 14.92 -8.52
C GLU A 182 -3.09 13.93 -7.56
N HIS A 183 -2.29 13.34 -6.68
CA HIS A 183 -2.66 12.44 -5.63
C HIS A 183 -1.74 12.72 -4.44
N VAL A 184 -2.16 12.31 -3.25
CA VAL A 184 -1.27 12.28 -2.09
C VAL A 184 -0.57 10.93 -2.09
N THR A 185 0.75 10.94 -1.95
CA THR A 185 1.53 9.72 -1.72
C THR A 185 1.79 9.61 -0.22
N LEU A 186 1.29 8.53 0.38
CA LEU A 186 1.64 8.13 1.72
C LEU A 186 2.83 7.17 1.67
N ILE A 187 3.72 7.30 2.64
CA ILE A 187 4.86 6.40 2.81
C ILE A 187 4.82 5.72 4.17
N ASP A 188 5.17 4.45 4.18
CA ASP A 188 5.39 3.67 5.39
C ASP A 188 6.54 4.29 6.18
N THR A 189 6.36 4.47 7.49
CA THR A 189 7.39 4.96 8.39
C THR A 189 7.92 3.80 9.23
N ASN A 190 9.03 4.02 9.92
CA ASN A 190 9.54 3.04 10.87
C ASN A 190 8.89 3.19 12.27
N GLU A 191 7.80 3.97 12.37
CA GLU A 191 7.03 4.11 13.60
C GLU A 191 6.22 2.84 13.85
N GLN A 192 6.02 2.51 15.12
CA GLN A 192 5.28 1.31 15.51
C GLN A 192 3.93 1.73 16.09
N PHE A 193 2.90 0.93 15.81
CA PHE A 193 1.58 1.11 16.42
C PHE A 193 1.35 -0.01 17.44
N GLU A 194 1.39 0.33 18.72
CA GLU A 194 1.22 -0.60 19.83
C GLU A 194 0.21 -0.05 20.85
N ALA A 195 -0.72 -0.90 21.28
CA ALA A 195 -1.72 -0.57 22.32
C ALA A 195 -2.45 0.77 22.10
N GLY A 196 -2.81 1.09 20.85
CA GLY A 196 -3.52 2.32 20.51
C GLY A 196 -2.65 3.58 20.43
N ARG A 197 -1.32 3.45 20.50
CA ARG A 197 -0.37 4.56 20.46
C ARG A 197 0.66 4.37 19.36
N ILE A 198 1.11 5.49 18.79
CA ILE A 198 2.22 5.50 17.84
C ILE A 198 3.51 5.76 18.60
N LEU A 199 4.41 4.78 18.57
CA LEU A 199 5.74 4.86 19.13
C LEU A 199 6.70 5.41 18.07
N ALA A 200 7.61 6.28 18.50
CA ALA A 200 8.64 6.81 17.63
C ALA A 200 9.51 5.68 17.06
N ALA A 201 9.98 5.88 15.83
CA ALA A 201 10.92 4.95 15.22
C ALA A 201 12.21 4.84 16.06
N GLU A 202 12.84 3.67 16.01
CA GLU A 202 14.15 3.47 16.64
C GLU A 202 15.16 4.53 16.16
N PRO A 203 16.00 5.07 17.07
CA PRO A 203 17.05 6.01 16.69
C PRO A 203 17.91 5.46 15.54
N GLY A 204 18.09 6.26 14.49
CA GLY A 204 18.91 5.90 13.33
C GLY A 204 18.19 5.10 12.24
N LYS A 205 16.91 4.73 12.42
CA LYS A 205 16.09 4.11 11.38
C LYS A 205 14.93 5.04 11.03
N ASN A 206 15.15 6.01 10.15
CA ASN A 206 14.07 6.88 9.69
C ASN A 206 13.91 6.80 8.18
N LEU A 207 13.10 5.83 7.73
CA LEU A 207 12.83 5.64 6.31
C LEU A 207 12.32 6.91 5.63
N PHE A 208 11.50 7.71 6.32
CA PHE A 208 10.97 8.95 5.77
C PHE A 208 12.10 9.92 5.43
N LEU A 209 13.04 10.12 6.35
CA LEU A 209 14.21 10.95 6.13
C LEU A 209 15.18 10.30 5.12
N ASP A 210 15.30 8.98 5.10
CA ASP A 210 16.15 8.26 4.14
C ASP A 210 15.65 8.43 2.71
N ILE A 211 14.33 8.34 2.50
CA ILE A 211 13.68 8.59 1.21
C ILE A 211 13.88 10.04 0.79
N LEU A 212 13.71 10.99 1.73
CA LEU A 212 13.91 12.40 1.47
C LEU A 212 15.36 12.71 1.09
N ALA A 213 16.32 12.20 1.85
CA ALA A 213 17.74 12.36 1.58
C ALA A 213 18.15 11.70 0.24
N PHE A 214 17.58 10.55 -0.10
CA PHE A 214 17.80 9.90 -1.39
C PHE A 214 17.19 10.69 -2.56
N HIS A 215 16.03 11.33 -2.35
CA HIS A 215 15.38 12.10 -3.41
C HIS A 215 16.04 13.46 -3.62
N ASN A 216 16.27 14.18 -2.52
CA ASN A 216 16.76 15.55 -2.49
C ASN A 216 17.61 15.75 -1.22
N PRO A 217 18.92 15.47 -1.28
CA PRO A 217 19.82 15.68 -0.14
C PRO A 217 19.81 17.16 0.26
N LEU A 218 19.16 17.50 1.38
CA LEU A 218 18.97 18.88 1.81
C LEU A 218 20.31 19.60 2.04
N GLU A 219 21.32 18.87 2.49
CA GLU A 219 22.67 19.40 2.71
C GLU A 219 23.32 19.95 1.43
N LEU A 220 23.02 19.34 0.28
CA LEU A 220 23.55 19.72 -1.02
C LEU A 220 22.64 20.71 -1.77
N ASN A 221 21.38 20.85 -1.34
CA ASN A 221 20.35 21.62 -2.02
C ASN A 221 19.86 22.82 -1.20
N LYS A 222 20.65 23.31 -0.24
CA LYS A 222 20.30 24.47 0.61
C LYS A 222 19.97 25.75 -0.16
N GLY A 223 20.48 25.89 -1.38
CA GLY A 223 20.22 27.03 -2.26
C GLY A 223 18.93 26.93 -3.08
N GLN A 224 18.22 25.80 -3.04
CA GLN A 224 16.93 25.66 -3.72
C GLN A 224 15.84 26.33 -2.89
N ALA A 225 14.99 27.13 -3.55
CA ALA A 225 13.81 27.69 -2.91
C ALA A 225 12.87 26.56 -2.50
N SER A 226 12.57 26.46 -1.21
CA SER A 226 11.44 25.67 -0.74
C SER A 226 10.18 26.41 -1.13
N SER A 227 9.38 25.85 -2.04
CA SER A 227 8.03 26.36 -2.28
C SER A 227 7.21 26.09 -1.03
N VAL A 228 7.11 27.08 -0.14
CA VAL A 228 6.19 27.05 0.99
C VAL A 228 4.80 27.28 0.42
N SER A 229 4.02 26.21 0.31
CA SER A 229 2.60 26.25 -0.06
C SER A 229 1.75 25.88 1.14
#